data_AF-A0A2N2JDW8-F1
#
_entry.id   AF-A0A2N2JDW8-F1
#
_cell.length_a   1.000
_cell.length_b   1.000
_cell.length_c   1.000
_cell.angle_alpha   90.00
_cell.angle_beta   90.00
_cell.angle_gamma   90.00
#
_symmetry.space_group_name_H-M   'P 1'
#
loop_
_entity.id
_entity.type
_entity.pdbx_description
1 polymer ?
#
loop_
_entity_poly.entity_id
_entity_poly.type
_entity_poly.pdbx_seq_one_letter_code
_entity_poly.pdbx_strand_id
1 'polypeptide(L)'
;MCRNGRGRGGGAVEPAYGRRRGATGPPGAMADRDRIAYAFATHRRIDASEEGIMGFWGRSHDHIGNFNFKIELEGMTCAAFRNVEGIGSETEVIEYGGTMDQIRRKRPGRSKFTDIVFKRGWTENDELWDWRQAVINGKTDRRSGSIVICADDGSEVCRYNFFDAWPTKYGGFNQDGKGSDVNVEEITLTVERLERG
;
A
#
# COMPACT_ATOMS: atom_id res chain seq x y z
N MET A 1 11.63 35.47 -62.77
CA MET A 1 11.10 36.48 -61.82
C MET A 1 12.14 36.74 -60.73
N CYS A 2 12.75 37.93 -60.82
CA CYS A 2 13.23 38.82 -59.76
C CYS A 2 14.13 38.34 -58.58
N ARG A 3 15.38 38.87 -58.64
CA ARG A 3 16.27 39.45 -57.59
C ARG A 3 16.90 38.52 -56.55
N ASN A 4 18.20 38.20 -56.65
CA ASN A 4 19.41 38.99 -56.31
C ASN A 4 19.53 39.44 -54.84
N GLY A 5 20.44 38.76 -54.12
CA GLY A 5 21.66 39.38 -53.58
C GLY A 5 21.57 40.01 -52.20
N ARG A 6 22.11 39.33 -51.18
CA ARG A 6 22.64 39.99 -49.97
C ARG A 6 24.06 39.53 -49.72
N GLY A 7 24.97 40.48 -49.88
CA GLY A 7 26.40 40.36 -49.58
C GLY A 7 26.68 40.46 -48.08
N ARG A 8 27.81 39.86 -47.74
CA ARG A 8 28.48 39.77 -46.43
C ARG A 8 29.01 41.13 -45.95
N GLY A 9 29.25 41.26 -44.65
CA GLY A 9 30.21 42.21 -44.09
C GLY A 9 30.08 42.37 -42.58
N GLY A 10 31.03 41.82 -41.82
CA GLY A 10 31.05 41.83 -40.35
C GLY A 10 31.54 43.13 -39.72
N GLY A 11 31.72 43.09 -38.40
CA GLY A 11 32.38 44.12 -37.60
C GLY A 11 31.73 44.30 -36.25
N ALA A 12 32.34 43.71 -35.21
CA ALA A 12 31.98 43.92 -33.81
C ALA A 12 32.32 45.35 -33.37
N VAL A 13 31.47 45.95 -32.53
CA VAL A 13 31.81 46.97 -31.52
C VAL A 13 30.61 47.18 -30.58
N GLU A 14 30.75 46.73 -29.33
CA GLU A 14 30.05 47.31 -28.17
C GLU A 14 30.84 48.54 -27.71
N PRO A 15 30.24 49.61 -27.12
CA PRO A 15 29.77 49.49 -25.73
C PRO A 15 28.62 50.44 -25.28
N ALA A 16 28.24 50.25 -24.01
CA ALA A 16 27.83 51.27 -23.04
C ALA A 16 26.33 51.59 -22.82
N TYR A 17 25.80 50.99 -21.76
CA TYR A 17 25.30 51.64 -20.53
C TYR A 17 24.09 52.60 -20.63
N GLY A 18 22.92 52.12 -20.14
CA GLY A 18 21.70 52.93 -20.00
C GLY A 18 20.68 52.36 -18.99
N ARG A 19 21.03 52.44 -17.70
CA ARG A 19 20.17 52.50 -16.49
C ARG A 19 18.88 51.65 -16.42
N ARG A 20 18.91 50.61 -15.58
CA ARG A 20 17.86 50.41 -14.56
C ARG A 20 18.49 50.36 -13.17
N ARG A 21 18.14 51.34 -12.33
CA ARG A 21 18.24 51.27 -10.86
C ARG A 21 17.46 50.01 -10.44
N GLY A 22 17.93 49.07 -9.63
CA GLY A 22 18.83 49.16 -8.48
C GLY A 22 17.99 48.90 -7.23
N ALA A 23 18.05 47.67 -6.68
CA ALA A 23 17.90 47.28 -5.26
C ALA A 23 17.74 45.73 -5.18
N THR A 24 18.81 44.94 -5.06
CA THR A 24 19.44 44.44 -3.80
C THR A 24 18.56 43.49 -2.98
N GLY A 25 19.00 42.23 -2.90
CA GLY A 25 18.46 41.18 -2.04
C GLY A 25 18.80 41.35 -0.54
N PRO A 26 18.29 40.46 0.33
CA PRO A 26 18.22 40.62 1.78
C PRO A 26 19.55 40.23 2.45
N PRO A 27 19.94 40.80 3.61
CA PRO A 27 19.56 40.18 4.90
C PRO A 27 19.57 41.12 6.14
N GLY A 28 18.79 40.78 7.18
CA GLY A 28 19.12 41.19 8.55
C GLY A 28 17.95 41.58 9.46
N ALA A 29 17.73 40.75 10.49
CA ALA A 29 17.08 41.04 11.78
C ALA A 29 15.63 41.57 11.75
N MET A 30 14.68 40.63 11.78
CA MET A 30 13.26 40.89 12.02
C MET A 30 13.03 41.13 13.51
N ALA A 31 12.53 42.30 13.88
CA ALA A 31 12.13 42.62 15.25
C ALA A 31 10.87 41.84 15.66
N ASP A 32 10.90 41.29 16.87
CA ASP A 32 9.99 40.29 17.44
C ASP A 32 8.64 40.86 17.90
N ARG A 33 7.93 41.61 17.03
CA ARG A 33 6.59 42.13 17.37
C ARG A 33 5.50 41.95 16.30
N ASP A 34 5.84 41.56 15.07
CA ASP A 34 4.87 41.50 13.96
C ASP A 34 4.70 40.08 13.36
N ARG A 35 4.32 39.09 14.18
CA ARG A 35 4.08 37.69 13.74
C ARG A 35 2.61 37.27 13.60
N ILE A 36 1.64 38.17 13.74
CA ILE A 36 0.21 37.79 13.69
C ILE A 36 -0.53 38.65 12.65
N ALA A 37 -0.28 38.38 11.37
CA ALA A 37 -1.21 38.65 10.27
C ALA A 37 -0.55 38.27 8.93
N TYR A 38 -0.68 37.01 8.51
CA TYR A 38 -0.44 36.67 7.11
C TYR A 38 -1.51 35.70 6.59
N ALA A 39 -2.15 36.16 5.51
CA ALA A 39 -2.84 35.38 4.49
C ALA A 39 -4.23 34.81 4.80
N PHE A 40 -5.21 35.70 4.95
CA PHE A 40 -6.56 35.44 4.42
C PHE A 40 -6.82 36.36 3.23
N ALA A 41 -7.49 35.83 2.21
CA ALA A 41 -8.04 36.48 1.02
C ALA A 41 -7.22 36.45 -0.29
N THR A 42 -7.42 35.38 -1.07
CA THR A 42 -7.74 35.48 -2.51
C THR A 42 -8.75 34.38 -2.87
N HIS A 43 -10.02 34.64 -2.59
CA HIS A 43 -11.15 33.82 -3.06
C HIS A 43 -11.22 33.89 -4.59
N ARG A 44 -10.80 32.82 -5.26
CA ARG A 44 -11.13 32.56 -6.67
C ARG A 44 -12.52 31.90 -6.68
N ARG A 45 -13.51 32.63 -7.18
CA ARG A 45 -14.87 32.15 -7.45
C ARG A 45 -14.78 30.92 -8.37
N ILE A 46 -15.30 29.78 -7.92
CA ILE A 46 -15.63 28.64 -8.77
C ILE A 46 -17.11 28.80 -9.06
N ASP A 47 -17.42 29.14 -10.31
CA ASP A 47 -18.78 29.27 -10.81
C ASP A 47 -19.43 27.88 -10.86
N ALA A 48 -20.56 27.77 -10.15
CA ALA A 48 -21.39 26.59 -10.09
C ALA A 48 -22.42 26.64 -11.21
N SER A 49 -22.19 25.87 -12.29
CA SER A 49 -23.25 25.35 -13.16
C SER A 49 -22.66 24.30 -14.10
N GLU A 50 -22.93 23.02 -13.82
CA GLU A 50 -23.35 21.98 -14.78
C GLU A 50 -23.20 20.59 -14.13
N GLU A 51 -24.36 19.99 -13.82
CA GLU A 51 -24.65 18.55 -13.91
C GLU A 51 -23.88 17.56 -12.99
N GLY A 52 -24.45 17.33 -11.80
CA GLY A 52 -24.83 15.96 -11.43
C GLY A 52 -23.79 14.99 -10.87
N ILE A 53 -22.97 15.35 -9.88
CA ILE A 53 -22.29 14.35 -9.01
C ILE A 53 -22.14 14.88 -7.57
N MET A 54 -23.25 15.17 -6.87
CA MET A 54 -23.22 15.53 -5.45
C MET A 54 -24.10 14.62 -4.59
N GLY A 55 -24.01 13.31 -4.83
CA GLY A 55 -24.13 12.33 -3.76
C GLY A 55 -22.72 11.87 -3.41
N PHE A 56 -22.39 11.85 -2.12
CA PHE A 56 -21.18 11.21 -1.59
C PHE A 56 -19.90 12.06 -1.61
N TRP A 57 -19.79 13.02 -0.68
CA TRP A 57 -18.49 13.48 -0.17
C TRP A 57 -17.82 12.33 0.62
N GLY A 58 -17.44 11.26 -0.08
CA GLY A 58 -16.53 10.27 0.45
C GLY A 58 -15.18 10.96 0.64
N ARG A 59 -14.77 11.14 1.90
CA ARG A 59 -13.43 11.66 2.19
C ARG A 59 -12.44 10.66 1.61
N SER A 60 -11.69 11.04 0.59
CA SER A 60 -10.64 10.22 -0.05
C SER A 60 -9.48 9.83 0.88
N HIS A 61 -9.60 10.14 2.16
CA HIS A 61 -8.65 9.86 3.22
C HIS A 61 -9.32 9.22 4.45
N ASP A 62 -10.55 8.71 4.33
CA ASP A 62 -11.16 7.98 5.44
C ASP A 62 -10.45 6.63 5.65
N HIS A 63 -10.32 6.23 6.91
CA HIS A 63 -9.75 4.93 7.24
C HIS A 63 -10.78 3.86 6.96
N ILE A 64 -10.38 2.83 6.20
CA ILE A 64 -11.23 1.69 5.93
C ILE A 64 -11.31 0.85 7.20
N GLY A 65 -12.54 0.49 7.60
CA GLY A 65 -12.78 -0.39 8.74
C GLY A 65 -12.18 -1.78 8.52
N ASN A 66 -11.50 -2.32 9.52
CA ASN A 66 -10.83 -3.62 9.47
C ASN A 66 -11.79 -4.84 9.33
N PHE A 67 -13.09 -4.62 9.38
CA PHE A 67 -14.10 -5.69 9.46
C PHE A 67 -14.64 -6.14 8.09
N ASN A 68 -14.44 -5.32 7.04
CA ASN A 68 -14.95 -5.61 5.71
C ASN A 68 -13.86 -6.23 4.83
N PHE A 69 -13.80 -7.56 4.82
CA PHE A 69 -12.92 -8.31 3.94
C PHE A 69 -13.58 -9.59 3.42
N LYS A 70 -13.10 -10.06 2.27
CA LYS A 70 -13.47 -11.32 1.64
C LYS A 70 -12.21 -12.12 1.39
N ILE A 71 -12.31 -13.43 1.48
CA ILE A 71 -11.19 -14.34 1.25
C ILE A 71 -11.58 -15.31 0.17
N GLU A 72 -10.77 -15.38 -0.86
CA GLU A 72 -10.97 -16.29 -1.98
C GLU A 72 -9.84 -17.31 -1.93
N LEU A 73 -10.20 -18.59 -1.81
CA LEU A 73 -9.25 -19.69 -1.89
C LEU A 73 -9.57 -20.51 -3.12
N GLU A 74 -8.54 -20.83 -3.90
CA GLU A 74 -8.70 -21.61 -5.12
C GLU A 74 -9.34 -22.97 -4.83
N GLY A 75 -10.48 -23.23 -5.49
CA GLY A 75 -11.20 -24.49 -5.38
C GLY A 75 -11.91 -24.73 -4.03
N MET A 76 -12.11 -23.70 -3.20
CA MET A 76 -12.93 -23.79 -1.97
C MET A 76 -14.03 -22.74 -1.96
N THR A 77 -15.23 -23.18 -1.61
CA THR A 77 -16.41 -22.29 -1.56
C THR A 77 -16.55 -21.62 -0.18
N CYS A 78 -15.81 -22.11 0.82
CA CYS A 78 -15.87 -21.65 2.20
C CYS A 78 -15.03 -20.39 2.46
N ALA A 79 -15.57 -19.24 2.10
CA ALA A 79 -14.91 -17.94 2.23
C ALA A 79 -15.30 -17.13 3.49
N ALA A 80 -16.13 -17.66 4.39
CA ALA A 80 -16.58 -16.94 5.59
C ALA A 80 -15.57 -17.04 6.73
N PHE A 81 -14.48 -16.29 6.63
CA PHE A 81 -13.48 -16.17 7.70
C PHE A 81 -13.82 -15.01 8.63
N ARG A 82 -13.56 -15.21 9.93
CA ARG A 82 -13.79 -14.20 10.97
C ARG A 82 -12.57 -13.31 11.19
N ASN A 83 -11.37 -13.84 10.94
CA ASN A 83 -10.13 -13.11 11.16
C ASN A 83 -9.01 -13.62 10.24
N VAL A 84 -8.14 -12.69 9.83
CA VAL A 84 -6.91 -12.92 9.07
C VAL A 84 -5.78 -12.22 9.79
N GLU A 85 -4.72 -12.95 10.10
CA GLU A 85 -3.55 -12.44 10.77
C GLU A 85 -2.28 -12.88 10.03
N GLY A 86 -1.16 -12.18 10.26
CA GLY A 86 0.15 -12.63 9.79
C GLY A 86 0.47 -12.36 8.32
N ILE A 87 -0.28 -11.50 7.63
CA ILE A 87 0.09 -11.07 6.28
C ILE A 87 1.28 -10.10 6.32
N GLY A 88 2.39 -10.48 5.69
CA GLY A 88 3.62 -9.70 5.72
C GLY A 88 4.73 -10.30 4.86
N SER A 89 5.70 -9.45 4.55
CA SER A 89 6.94 -9.84 3.89
C SER A 89 8.10 -9.12 4.54
N GLU A 90 9.15 -9.86 4.88
CA GLU A 90 10.38 -9.33 5.46
C GLU A 90 11.55 -9.64 4.51
N THR A 91 12.44 -8.67 4.30
CA THR A 91 13.68 -8.91 3.56
C THR A 91 14.85 -8.85 4.53
N GLU A 92 15.62 -9.94 4.61
CA GLU A 92 16.82 -9.98 5.44
C GLU A 92 17.80 -8.89 5.01
N VAL A 93 18.45 -8.22 5.96
CA VAL A 93 19.46 -7.20 5.68
C VAL A 93 20.84 -7.77 5.93
N ILE A 94 21.63 -7.94 4.86
CA ILE A 94 23.01 -8.40 4.93
C ILE A 94 23.91 -7.17 5.11
N GLU A 95 24.63 -7.12 6.22
CA GLU A 95 25.61 -6.07 6.48
C GLU A 95 27.01 -6.51 6.00
N TYR A 96 27.67 -5.64 5.24
CA TYR A 96 29.03 -5.86 4.76
C TYR A 96 29.90 -4.63 5.00
N GLY A 97 31.12 -4.85 5.49
CA GLY A 97 32.13 -3.82 5.71
C GLY A 97 33.51 -4.42 5.98
N GLY A 98 34.56 -3.72 5.58
CA GLY A 98 35.94 -4.08 5.91
C GLY A 98 36.33 -3.62 7.31
N THR A 99 37.45 -4.13 7.84
CA THR A 99 37.92 -3.86 9.22
C THR A 99 38.15 -2.36 9.54
N MET A 100 38.34 -1.51 8.52
CA MET A 100 38.59 -0.06 8.69
C MET A 100 37.37 0.83 8.39
N ASP A 101 36.24 0.29 7.92
CA ASP A 101 35.05 1.10 7.64
C ASP A 101 34.26 1.38 8.93
N GLN A 102 34.08 2.66 9.26
CA GLN A 102 33.26 3.11 10.41
C GLN A 102 31.74 2.90 10.20
N ILE A 103 31.30 2.81 8.94
CA ILE A 103 29.89 2.62 8.57
C ILE A 103 29.76 1.34 7.75
N ARG A 104 28.98 0.38 8.25
CA ARG A 104 28.65 -0.85 7.51
C ARG A 104 27.66 -0.54 6.39
N ARG A 105 27.91 -1.08 5.20
CA ARG A 105 26.99 -0.99 4.07
C ARG A 105 25.95 -2.10 4.19
N LYS A 106 24.70 -1.78 3.88
CA LYS A 106 23.57 -2.72 3.93
C LYS A 106 23.20 -3.17 2.53
N ARG A 107 22.96 -4.47 2.35
CA ARG A 107 22.46 -5.09 1.11
C ARG A 107 21.18 -5.87 1.41
N PRO A 108 20.17 -5.83 0.54
CA PRO A 108 19.01 -6.69 0.68
C PRO A 108 19.43 -8.15 0.44
N GLY A 109 19.02 -9.02 1.35
CA GLY A 109 19.18 -10.48 1.31
C GLY A 109 17.95 -11.17 0.76
N ARG A 110 17.63 -12.36 1.27
CA ARG A 110 16.45 -13.13 0.82
C ARG A 110 15.18 -12.58 1.45
N SER A 111 14.11 -12.50 0.66
CA SER A 111 12.77 -12.19 1.15
C SER A 111 12.12 -13.43 1.74
N LYS A 112 11.53 -13.27 2.92
CA LYS A 112 10.70 -14.24 3.63
C LYS A 112 9.29 -13.71 3.68
N PHE A 113 8.32 -14.58 3.44
CA PHE A 113 6.92 -14.28 3.64
C PHE A 113 6.48 -14.87 4.96
N THR A 114 5.64 -14.15 5.69
CA THR A 114 5.11 -14.62 6.96
C THR A 114 3.94 -15.58 6.75
N ASP A 115 3.76 -16.51 7.68
CA ASP A 115 2.64 -17.43 7.66
C ASP A 115 1.33 -16.68 7.92
N ILE A 116 0.30 -17.00 7.15
CA ILE A 116 -1.02 -16.40 7.26
C ILE A 116 -1.88 -17.29 8.17
N VAL A 117 -2.46 -16.70 9.19
CA VAL A 117 -3.37 -17.39 10.11
C VAL A 117 -4.79 -16.97 9.81
N PHE A 118 -5.63 -17.93 9.47
CA PHE A 118 -7.04 -17.74 9.26
C PHE A 118 -7.84 -18.34 10.42
N LYS A 119 -8.82 -17.60 10.92
CA LYS A 119 -9.75 -18.08 11.94
C LYS A 119 -11.17 -18.05 11.37
N ARG A 120 -11.87 -19.18 11.42
CA ARG A 120 -13.26 -19.30 10.95
C ARG A 120 -14.15 -19.91 12.02
N GLY A 121 -15.45 -19.67 11.93
CA GLY A 121 -16.42 -20.43 12.72
C GLY A 121 -16.45 -21.88 12.26
N TRP A 122 -16.66 -22.81 13.18
CA TRP A 122 -16.91 -24.21 12.85
C TRP A 122 -18.16 -24.31 11.96
N THR A 123 -18.03 -25.03 10.85
CA THR A 123 -19.07 -25.23 9.84
C THR A 123 -19.03 -26.70 9.42
N GLU A 124 -20.12 -27.24 8.89
CA GLU A 124 -20.21 -28.62 8.36
C GLU A 124 -19.33 -28.88 7.12
N ASN A 125 -18.58 -27.89 6.63
CA ASN A 125 -17.70 -28.05 5.49
C ASN A 125 -16.28 -28.44 5.92
N ASP A 126 -15.92 -29.68 5.60
CA ASP A 126 -14.64 -30.32 5.90
C ASP A 126 -13.53 -30.03 4.88
N GLU A 127 -13.73 -29.17 3.88
CA GLU A 127 -12.73 -28.86 2.82
C GLU A 127 -11.36 -28.47 3.38
N LEU A 128 -11.31 -27.66 4.45
CA LEU A 128 -10.05 -27.27 5.09
C LEU A 128 -9.38 -28.42 5.83
N TRP A 129 -10.17 -29.30 6.44
CA TRP A 129 -9.67 -30.49 7.12
C TRP A 129 -9.12 -31.50 6.11
N ASP A 130 -9.87 -31.77 5.04
CA ASP A 130 -9.44 -32.64 3.95
C ASP A 130 -8.17 -32.12 3.27
N TRP A 131 -8.08 -30.80 3.07
CA TRP A 131 -6.87 -30.18 2.54
C TRP A 131 -5.66 -30.41 3.47
N ARG A 132 -5.85 -30.27 4.79
CA ARG A 132 -4.80 -30.59 5.76
C ARG A 132 -4.45 -32.08 5.75
N GLN A 133 -5.44 -32.97 5.67
CA GLN A 133 -5.22 -34.41 5.61
C GLN A 133 -4.43 -34.81 4.34
N ALA A 134 -4.70 -34.17 3.20
CA ALA A 134 -3.94 -34.39 1.97
C ALA A 134 -2.44 -34.12 2.17
N VAL A 135 -2.10 -32.99 2.82
CA VAL A 135 -0.70 -32.64 3.15
C VAL A 135 -0.08 -33.66 4.12
N ILE A 136 -0.81 -34.08 5.15
CA ILE A 136 -0.35 -35.11 6.10
C ILE A 136 -0.07 -36.44 5.39
N ASN A 137 -0.90 -36.79 4.41
CA ASN A 137 -0.74 -37.98 3.58
C ASN A 137 0.38 -37.86 2.53
N GLY A 138 1.16 -36.77 2.56
CA GLY A 138 2.29 -36.54 1.65
C GLY A 138 1.90 -35.96 0.29
N LYS A 139 0.60 -35.68 0.06
CA LYS A 139 0.13 -34.99 -1.15
C LYS A 139 0.09 -33.50 -0.87
N THR A 140 1.15 -32.80 -1.24
CA THR A 140 1.21 -31.34 -1.08
C THR A 140 0.34 -30.67 -2.14
N ASP A 141 -0.91 -30.42 -1.80
CA ASP A 141 -1.85 -29.64 -2.63
C ASP A 141 -1.63 -28.15 -2.35
N ARG A 142 -1.01 -27.45 -3.30
CA ARG A 142 -0.71 -26.01 -3.20
C ARG A 142 -1.83 -25.23 -3.85
N ARG A 143 -2.35 -24.22 -3.15
CA ARG A 143 -3.48 -23.41 -3.62
C ARG A 143 -3.14 -21.93 -3.55
N SER A 144 -3.60 -21.18 -4.54
CA SER A 144 -3.49 -19.73 -4.50
C SER A 144 -4.76 -19.13 -3.90
N GLY A 145 -4.69 -17.86 -3.48
CA GLY A 145 -5.85 -17.17 -2.97
C GLY A 145 -5.65 -15.66 -2.86
N SER A 146 -6.73 -14.99 -2.52
CA SER A 146 -6.78 -13.53 -2.43
C SER A 146 -7.50 -13.10 -1.15
N ILE A 147 -6.94 -12.10 -0.47
CA ILE A 147 -7.60 -11.36 0.61
C ILE A 147 -8.01 -10.01 0.01
N VAL A 148 -9.31 -9.77 -0.05
CA VAL A 148 -9.90 -8.57 -0.64
C VAL A 148 -10.46 -7.71 0.48
N ILE A 149 -9.96 -6.49 0.60
CA ILE A 149 -10.49 -5.48 1.52
C ILE A 149 -11.59 -4.72 0.78
N CYS A 150 -12.77 -4.65 1.38
CA CYS A 150 -13.93 -3.97 0.82
C CYS A 150 -14.21 -2.66 1.56
N ALA A 151 -14.68 -1.65 0.84
CA ALA A 151 -15.27 -0.45 1.43
C ALA A 151 -16.70 -0.71 1.94
N ASP A 152 -17.30 0.27 2.60
CA ASP A 152 -18.66 0.17 3.17
C ASP A 152 -19.75 -0.04 2.11
N ASP A 153 -19.49 0.36 0.87
CA ASP A 153 -20.35 0.10 -0.30
C ASP A 153 -20.14 -1.30 -0.90
N GLY A 154 -19.20 -2.08 -0.36
CA GLY A 154 -18.83 -3.40 -0.86
C GLY A 154 -17.88 -3.38 -2.06
N SER A 155 -17.40 -2.20 -2.48
CA SER A 155 -16.41 -2.08 -3.55
C SER A 155 -15.04 -2.59 -3.08
N GLU A 156 -14.29 -3.21 -3.99
CA GLU A 156 -12.93 -3.68 -3.69
C GLU A 156 -11.96 -2.50 -3.65
N VAL A 157 -11.30 -2.29 -2.51
CA VAL A 157 -10.35 -1.20 -2.34
C VAL A 157 -8.91 -1.68 -2.47
N CYS A 158 -8.62 -2.87 -1.94
CA CYS A 158 -7.29 -3.44 -1.97
C CYS A 158 -7.37 -4.96 -2.04
N ARG A 159 -6.50 -5.57 -2.83
CA ARG A 159 -6.40 -7.02 -2.98
C ARG A 159 -4.98 -7.48 -2.67
N TYR A 160 -4.85 -8.46 -1.79
CA TYR A 160 -3.61 -9.15 -1.50
C TYR A 160 -3.69 -10.56 -2.05
N ASN A 161 -2.89 -10.86 -3.06
CA ASN A 161 -2.81 -12.16 -3.67
C ASN A 161 -1.65 -12.94 -3.05
N PHE A 162 -1.92 -14.18 -2.64
CA PHE A 162 -0.90 -15.11 -2.20
C PHE A 162 -0.91 -16.34 -3.09
N PHE A 163 0.29 -16.88 -3.31
CA PHE A 163 0.50 -18.00 -4.23
C PHE A 163 1.16 -19.17 -3.52
N ASP A 164 0.87 -20.37 -4.00
CA ASP A 164 1.48 -21.63 -3.55
C ASP A 164 1.32 -21.86 -2.03
N ALA A 165 0.14 -21.53 -1.48
CA ALA A 165 -0.15 -21.73 -0.07
C ALA A 165 -0.47 -23.18 0.24
N TRP A 166 -0.08 -23.64 1.43
CA TRP A 166 -0.45 -24.95 1.96
C TRP A 166 -0.57 -24.93 3.49
N PRO A 167 -1.44 -25.75 4.09
CA PRO A 167 -1.71 -25.73 5.53
C PRO A 167 -0.61 -26.43 6.32
N THR A 168 0.11 -25.68 7.15
CA THR A 168 1.12 -26.20 8.07
C THR A 168 0.51 -26.67 9.37
N LYS A 169 -0.46 -25.92 9.89
CA LYS A 169 -1.09 -26.16 11.19
C LYS A 169 -2.59 -25.99 11.10
N TYR A 170 -3.29 -26.79 11.87
CA TYR A 170 -4.74 -26.76 12.06
C TYR A 170 -4.98 -26.83 13.55
N GLY A 171 -5.54 -25.76 14.11
CA GLY A 171 -6.02 -25.66 15.47
C GLY A 171 -7.51 -25.98 15.49
N GLY A 172 -7.90 -26.98 16.28
CA GLY A 172 -9.30 -27.24 16.56
C GLY A 172 -9.93 -26.13 17.41
N PHE A 173 -11.19 -26.33 17.76
CA PHE A 173 -11.93 -25.42 18.63
C PHE A 173 -11.60 -25.65 20.11
N ASN A 174 -11.67 -24.59 20.91
CA ASN A 174 -11.64 -24.67 22.36
C ASN A 174 -13.10 -24.71 22.86
N GLN A 175 -13.47 -25.73 23.66
CA GLN A 175 -14.81 -25.80 24.26
C GLN A 175 -14.76 -25.64 25.76
N ASP A 176 -15.61 -24.76 26.26
CA ASP A 176 -15.97 -24.68 27.67
C ASP A 176 -17.46 -24.98 27.80
N GLY A 177 -17.83 -25.94 28.66
CA GLY A 177 -19.22 -26.33 28.90
C GLY A 177 -20.08 -25.25 29.57
N LYS A 178 -19.46 -24.14 30.01
CA LYS A 178 -20.14 -22.95 30.53
C LYS A 178 -20.09 -21.74 29.59
N GLY A 179 -19.33 -21.83 28.49
CA GLY A 179 -19.15 -20.74 27.54
C GLY A 179 -20.36 -20.56 26.62
N SER A 180 -20.61 -19.33 26.18
CA SER A 180 -21.63 -19.00 25.17
C SER A 180 -21.02 -18.58 23.83
N ASP A 181 -19.73 -18.82 23.66
CA ASP A 181 -18.97 -18.45 22.46
C ASP A 181 -19.15 -19.46 21.32
N VAL A 182 -18.93 -18.98 20.09
CA VAL A 182 -18.97 -19.83 18.89
C VAL A 182 -17.67 -20.61 18.78
N ASN A 183 -17.75 -21.88 18.39
CA ASN A 183 -16.56 -22.68 18.10
C ASN A 183 -15.80 -22.06 16.92
N VAL A 184 -14.53 -21.73 17.14
CA VAL A 184 -13.64 -21.17 16.12
C VAL A 184 -12.54 -22.17 15.82
N GLU A 185 -12.33 -22.43 14.53
CA GLU A 185 -11.21 -23.21 14.02
C GLU A 185 -10.12 -22.26 13.50
N GLU A 186 -8.87 -22.66 13.66
CA GLU A 186 -7.70 -21.91 13.22
C GLU A 186 -6.91 -22.73 12.20
N ILE A 187 -6.51 -22.12 11.10
CA ILE A 187 -5.61 -22.73 10.12
C ILE A 187 -4.46 -21.78 9.82
N THR A 188 -3.24 -22.31 9.85
CA THR A 188 -2.02 -21.59 9.48
C THR A 188 -1.58 -22.05 8.11
N LEU A 189 -1.49 -21.12 7.17
CA LEU A 189 -0.98 -21.35 5.83
C LEU A 189 0.41 -20.75 5.69
N THR A 190 1.33 -21.51 5.14
CA THR A 190 2.62 -21.00 4.69
C THR A 190 2.52 -20.64 3.22
N VAL A 191 2.98 -19.45 2.86
CA VAL A 191 2.90 -18.90 1.51
C VAL A 191 4.31 -18.65 0.94
N GLU A 192 4.49 -18.88 -0.35
CA GLU A 192 5.79 -18.66 -1.00
C GLU A 192 5.91 -17.29 -1.66
N ARG A 193 4.78 -16.66 -1.98
CA ARG A 193 4.74 -15.33 -2.59
C ARG A 193 3.51 -14.56 -2.14
N LEU A 194 3.71 -13.27 -1.89
CA LEU A 194 2.67 -12.30 -1.60
C LEU A 194 2.80 -11.11 -2.55
N GLU A 195 1.71 -10.75 -3.21
CA GLU A 195 1.61 -9.61 -4.12
C GLU A 195 0.42 -8.74 -3.75
N ARG A 196 0.56 -7.42 -3.89
CA ARG A 196 -0.52 -6.46 -3.72
C ARG A 196 -1.00 -6.02 -5.11
N GLY A 197 -2.28 -6.20 -5.38
CA GLY A 197 -2.98 -5.74 -6.58
C GLY A 197 -3.53 -4.34 -6.45
#